data_AF-A0AA37VXK2-F1
#
_entry.id   AF-A0AA37VXK2-F1
#
_cell.length_a   1.000
_cell.length_b   1.000
_cell.length_c   1.000
_cell.angle_alpha   90.00
_cell.angle_beta   90.00
_cell.angle_gamma   90.00
#
_symmetry.space_group_name_H-M   'P 1'
#
loop_
_entity.id
_entity.type
_entity.pdbx_description
1 polymer ?
#
loop_
_entity_poly.entity_id
_entity_poly.type
_entity_poly.pdbx_seq_one_letter_code
_entity_poly.pdbx_strand_id
1 'polypeptide(L)'
;MAITKKTSTAQLVKYAAETHGVDLKGQDRKDVIAFLEEQEPALFEATANPTAAPKAGKKQPSKVTLRVFSDNDEGLNYIQVIFNSVPYQIKKDEEVTVPYGVYDILRNAIQKRYKTVKDPVTQQNILKESKVQRWPFEPIAFID
;
A
#
# COMPACT_ATOMS: atom_id res chain seq x y z
N MET A 1 -18.07 -17.79 -15.17
CA MET A 1 -19.54 -17.64 -15.31
C MET A 1 -19.87 -16.16 -15.42
N ALA A 2 -20.76 -15.74 -16.32
CA ALA A 2 -21.16 -14.32 -16.40
C ALA A 2 -22.27 -14.03 -15.40
N ILE A 3 -21.96 -13.26 -14.35
CA ILE A 3 -22.94 -12.89 -13.31
C ILE A 3 -23.86 -11.80 -13.87
N THR A 4 -25.15 -12.11 -13.98
CA THR A 4 -26.20 -11.16 -14.41
C THR A 4 -27.20 -10.91 -13.28
N LYS A 5 -28.08 -9.91 -13.44
CA LYS A 5 -29.15 -9.59 -12.46
C LYS A 5 -30.15 -10.73 -12.20
N LYS A 6 -30.15 -11.78 -13.02
CA LYS A 6 -31.00 -12.97 -12.86
C LYS A 6 -30.30 -14.12 -12.11
N THR A 7 -29.04 -13.93 -11.72
CA THR A 7 -28.26 -14.95 -11.02
C THR A 7 -28.76 -15.07 -9.60
N SER A 8 -29.26 -16.25 -9.22
CA SER A 8 -29.74 -16.47 -7.86
C SER A 8 -28.58 -16.53 -6.87
N THR A 9 -28.85 -16.19 -5.60
CA THR A 9 -27.85 -16.25 -4.53
C THR A 9 -27.22 -17.64 -4.40
N ALA A 10 -27.97 -18.71 -4.64
CA ALA A 10 -27.47 -20.08 -4.64
C ALA A 10 -26.41 -20.33 -5.74
N GLN A 11 -26.58 -19.72 -6.91
CA GLN A 11 -25.61 -19.81 -8.01
C GLN A 11 -24.33 -19.03 -7.72
N LEU A 12 -24.43 -17.89 -7.02
CA LEU A 12 -23.27 -17.12 -6.59
C LEU A 12 -22.41 -17.88 -5.57
N VAL A 13 -23.05 -18.49 -4.57
CA VAL A 13 -22.36 -19.29 -3.54
C VAL A 13 -21.67 -20.50 -4.17
N LYS A 14 -22.34 -21.20 -5.09
CA LYS A 14 -21.75 -22.34 -5.80
C LYS A 14 -20.53 -21.92 -6.64
N TYR A 15 -20.63 -20.81 -7.36
CA TYR A 15 -19.52 -20.28 -8.16
C TYR A 15 -18.32 -19.88 -7.29
N ALA A 16 -18.56 -19.23 -6.14
CA ALA A 16 -17.49 -18.89 -5.19
C ALA A 16 -16.81 -20.16 -4.65
N ALA A 17 -17.59 -21.18 -4.26
CA ALA A 17 -17.06 -22.45 -3.77
C ALA A 17 -16.19 -23.18 -4.81
N GLU A 18 -16.65 -23.23 -6.07
CA GLU A 18 -15.89 -23.84 -7.18
C GLU A 18 -14.60 -23.05 -7.50
N THR A 19 -14.64 -21.72 -7.44
CA THR A 19 -13.47 -20.86 -7.74
C THR A 19 -12.38 -20.98 -6.67
N HIS A 20 -12.77 -21.17 -5.41
CA HIS A 20 -11.84 -21.26 -4.28
C HIS A 20 -11.49 -22.70 -3.88
N GLY A 21 -11.98 -23.70 -4.62
CA GLY A 21 -11.66 -25.12 -4.39
C GLY A 21 -12.25 -25.68 -3.10
N VAL A 22 -13.35 -25.12 -2.61
CA VAL A 22 -14.02 -25.54 -1.37
C VAL A 22 -15.16 -26.50 -1.70
N ASP A 23 -15.04 -27.77 -1.29
CA ASP A 23 -16.10 -28.78 -1.48
C ASP A 23 -17.17 -28.61 -0.38
N LEU A 24 -18.31 -28.01 -0.73
CA LEU A 24 -19.44 -27.75 0.19
C LEU A 24 -20.36 -28.96 0.39
N LYS A 25 -19.98 -30.17 -0.03
CA LYS A 25 -20.80 -31.37 0.19
C LYS A 25 -20.89 -31.71 1.67
N GLY A 26 -22.09 -31.54 2.23
CA GLY A 26 -22.46 -32.07 3.55
C GLY A 26 -22.22 -31.14 4.73
N GLN A 27 -21.84 -29.87 4.51
CA GLN A 27 -21.76 -28.88 5.58
C GLN A 27 -23.11 -28.17 5.75
N ASP A 28 -23.60 -28.15 6.98
CA ASP A 28 -24.85 -27.46 7.31
C ASP A 28 -24.67 -25.96 7.04
N ARG A 29 -25.69 -25.30 6.51
CA ARG A 29 -25.61 -23.90 6.06
C ARG A 29 -25.12 -22.98 7.17
N LYS A 30 -25.38 -23.34 8.42
CA LYS A 30 -24.97 -22.60 9.61
C LYS A 30 -23.46 -22.65 9.86
N ASP A 31 -22.81 -23.77 9.57
CA ASP A 31 -21.38 -23.94 9.79
C ASP A 31 -20.55 -23.17 8.75
N VAL A 32 -21.06 -23.09 7.51
CA VAL A 32 -20.45 -22.27 6.46
C VAL A 32 -20.61 -20.77 6.76
N ILE A 33 -21.75 -20.35 7.31
CA ILE A 33 -21.97 -18.95 7.72
C ILE A 33 -21.06 -18.60 8.90
N ALA A 34 -20.95 -19.48 9.91
CA ALA A 34 -20.06 -19.26 11.05
C ALA A 34 -18.59 -19.18 10.65
N PHE A 35 -18.14 -20.04 9.72
CA PHE A 35 -16.78 -19.99 9.17
C PHE A 35 -16.53 -18.69 8.39
N LEU A 36 -17.52 -18.20 7.64
CA LEU A 36 -17.43 -16.91 6.94
C LEU A 36 -17.38 -15.73 7.91
N GLU A 37 -18.21 -15.71 8.96
CA GLU A 37 -18.18 -14.68 10.03
C GLU A 37 -16.85 -14.69 10.81
N GLU A 38 -16.25 -15.87 11.04
CA GLU A 38 -14.95 -15.99 11.70
C GLU A 38 -13.77 -15.58 10.80
N GLN A 39 -13.93 -15.70 9.48
CA GLN A 39 -12.95 -15.24 8.48
C GLN A 39 -13.12 -13.76 8.11
N GLU A 40 -14.27 -13.12 8.36
CA GLU A 40 -14.47 -11.68 8.13
C GLU A 40 -13.43 -10.79 8.82
N PRO A 41 -13.10 -10.96 10.13
CA PRO A 41 -12.07 -10.13 10.75
C PRO A 41 -10.68 -10.34 10.11
N ALA A 42 -10.38 -11.53 9.61
CA ALA A 42 -9.11 -11.81 8.92
C ALA A 42 -9.06 -11.23 7.49
N LEU A 43 -10.21 -11.16 6.80
CA LEU A 43 -10.29 -10.58 5.46
C LEU A 43 -10.07 -9.06 5.47
N PHE A 44 -10.45 -8.38 6.57
CA PHE A 44 -10.18 -6.95 6.75
C PHE A 44 -8.81 -6.64 7.33
N GLU A 45 -8.14 -7.59 7.99
CA GLU A 45 -6.77 -7.39 8.51
C GLU A 45 -5.67 -7.68 7.49
N ALA A 46 -5.91 -8.52 6.47
CA ALA A 46 -4.88 -8.89 5.49
C ALA A 46 -4.63 -7.87 4.36
N THR A 47 -5.44 -6.80 4.27
CA THR A 47 -5.14 -5.62 3.44
C THR A 47 -5.48 -4.33 4.17
N ALA A 48 -5.07 -4.20 5.43
CA ALA A 48 -4.85 -2.90 6.04
C ALA A 48 -3.57 -2.26 5.48
N ASN A 49 -3.50 -2.12 4.15
CA ASN A 49 -2.86 -0.94 3.58
C ASN A 49 -3.68 0.22 4.15
N PRO A 50 -3.08 1.24 4.78
CA PRO A 50 -3.87 2.33 5.32
C PRO A 50 -4.43 3.12 4.13
N THR A 51 -5.61 2.76 3.65
CA THR A 51 -6.55 3.76 3.15
C THR A 51 -6.98 4.52 4.38
N ALA A 52 -6.13 5.45 4.81
CA ALA A 52 -6.47 6.41 5.81
C ALA A 52 -7.75 7.09 5.34
N ALA A 53 -8.87 6.76 5.99
CA ALA A 53 -10.02 7.63 5.97
C ALA A 53 -9.52 9.05 6.29
N PRO A 54 -9.84 10.07 5.49
CA PRO A 54 -9.33 11.41 5.72
C PRO A 54 -9.81 11.83 7.11
N LYS A 55 -8.87 11.93 8.06
CA LYS A 55 -9.11 12.56 9.35
C LYS A 55 -9.52 14.00 9.05
N ALA A 56 -10.82 14.26 9.05
CA ALA A 56 -11.39 15.59 9.04
C ALA A 56 -10.89 16.32 10.29
N GLY A 57 -9.85 17.13 10.13
CA GLY A 57 -9.21 17.78 11.28
C GLY A 57 -7.83 18.36 10.99
N LYS A 58 -7.73 19.19 9.96
CA LYS A 58 -6.74 20.26 9.67
C LYS A 58 -6.85 20.55 8.18
N LYS A 59 -7.03 21.82 7.78
CA LYS A 59 -6.92 22.21 6.37
C LYS A 59 -5.58 21.69 5.86
N GLN A 60 -5.62 20.71 4.96
CA GLN A 60 -4.41 20.26 4.29
C GLN A 60 -4.02 21.37 3.32
N PRO A 61 -2.74 21.80 3.32
CA PRO A 61 -2.29 22.82 2.39
C PRO A 61 -2.52 22.33 0.95
N SER A 62 -2.91 23.21 0.04
CA SER A 62 -3.19 22.82 -1.35
C SER A 62 -1.93 22.30 -2.05
N LYS A 63 -0.78 22.94 -1.78
CA LYS A 63 0.51 22.63 -2.43
C LYS A 63 1.66 22.61 -1.41
N VAL A 64 2.72 21.92 -1.77
CA VAL A 64 3.95 21.79 -0.98
C VAL A 64 5.14 21.99 -1.91
N THR A 65 6.05 22.87 -1.54
CA THR A 65 7.38 22.94 -2.16
C THR A 65 8.28 21.96 -1.43
N LEU A 66 8.87 21.02 -2.17
CA LEU A 66 9.74 19.99 -1.63
C LEU A 66 10.98 19.83 -2.48
N ARG A 67 12.02 19.26 -1.88
CA ARG A 67 13.28 18.90 -2.54
C ARG A 67 13.57 17.43 -2.28
N VAL A 68 13.84 16.68 -3.34
CA VAL A 68 14.18 15.25 -3.26
C VAL A 68 15.69 15.12 -3.39
N PHE A 69 16.35 14.44 -2.45
CA PHE A 69 17.80 14.28 -2.48
C PHE A 69 18.20 13.09 -3.37
N SER A 70 19.33 13.21 -4.05
CA SER A 70 19.93 12.10 -4.78
C SER A 70 20.60 11.11 -3.82
N ASP A 71 20.27 9.81 -3.92
CA ASP A 71 20.86 8.73 -3.09
C ASP A 71 22.18 8.18 -3.70
N ASN A 72 22.94 9.02 -4.44
CA ASN A 72 24.15 8.65 -5.20
C ASN A 72 23.97 7.48 -6.20
N ASP A 73 22.73 7.15 -6.55
CA ASP A 73 22.40 6.11 -7.52
C ASP A 73 22.52 6.70 -8.94
N GLU A 74 23.36 6.12 -9.81
CA GLU A 74 23.66 6.56 -11.20
C GLU A 74 22.45 6.50 -12.15
N GLY A 75 21.26 6.17 -11.64
CA GLY A 75 20.03 6.11 -12.40
C GLY A 75 19.44 7.48 -12.80
N LEU A 76 18.15 7.47 -13.10
CA LEU A 76 17.40 8.66 -13.56
C LEU A 76 17.53 9.83 -12.58
N ASN A 77 17.75 11.03 -13.11
CA ASN A 77 17.85 12.29 -12.35
C ASN A 77 16.48 12.86 -11.91
N TYR A 78 15.42 12.06 -12.03
CA TYR A 78 14.08 12.46 -11.63
C TYR A 78 13.34 11.27 -11.04
N ILE A 79 12.32 11.58 -10.25
CA ILE A 79 11.32 10.62 -9.80
C ILE A 79 9.99 10.95 -10.48
N GLN A 80 9.22 9.92 -10.81
CA GLN A 80 7.88 10.09 -11.37
C GLN A 80 6.87 9.57 -10.35
N VAL A 81 5.91 10.43 -10.01
CA VAL A 81 4.82 10.13 -9.06
C VAL A 81 3.50 10.36 -9.78
N ILE A 82 2.57 9.42 -9.71
CA ILE A 82 1.25 9.58 -10.31
C ILE A 82 0.26 9.92 -9.21
N PHE A 83 -0.45 11.04 -9.35
CA PHE A 83 -1.51 11.46 -8.45
C PHE A 83 -2.72 11.87 -9.27
N ASN A 84 -3.90 11.31 -8.96
CA ASN A 84 -5.14 11.54 -9.71
C ASN A 84 -4.98 11.38 -11.23
N SER A 85 -4.31 10.31 -11.66
CA SER A 85 -4.00 10.02 -13.07
C SER A 85 -3.11 11.04 -13.79
N VAL A 86 -2.58 12.03 -13.08
CA VAL A 86 -1.60 12.99 -13.61
C VAL A 86 -0.20 12.56 -13.17
N PRO A 87 0.73 12.31 -14.11
CA PRO A 87 2.12 12.06 -13.78
C PRO A 87 2.84 13.36 -13.43
N TYR A 88 3.50 13.39 -12.27
CA TYR A 88 4.38 14.46 -11.82
C TYR A 88 5.83 13.99 -11.88
N GLN A 89 6.67 14.75 -12.58
CA GLN A 89 8.10 14.49 -12.68
C GLN A 89 8.84 15.48 -11.78
N ILE A 90 9.50 14.97 -10.74
CA ILE A 90 10.25 15.78 -9.77
C ILE A 90 11.73 15.49 -10.00
N LYS A 91 12.49 16.51 -10.41
CA LYS A 91 13.94 16.39 -10.57
C LYS A 91 14.60 16.32 -9.20
N LYS A 92 15.67 15.52 -9.09
CA LYS A 92 16.46 15.43 -7.86
C LYS A 92 17.22 16.73 -7.66
N ASP A 93 17.41 17.08 -6.39
CA ASP A 93 18.12 18.25 -5.89
C ASP A 93 17.53 19.62 -6.29
N GLU A 94 16.38 19.65 -6.97
CA GLU A 94 15.65 20.86 -7.35
C GLU A 94 14.45 21.08 -6.43
N GLU A 95 14.13 22.35 -6.16
CA GLU A 95 12.93 22.73 -5.40
C GLU A 95 11.72 22.70 -6.35
N VAL A 96 10.74 21.85 -6.06
CA VAL A 96 9.55 21.69 -6.91
C VAL A 96 8.29 21.86 -6.07
N THR A 97 7.38 22.69 -6.56
CA THR A 97 6.05 22.84 -5.98
C THR A 97 5.10 21.78 -6.55
N VAL A 98 4.58 20.92 -5.68
CA VAL A 98 3.66 19.82 -6.03
C VAL A 98 2.37 19.87 -5.19
N PRO A 99 1.28 19.23 -5.62
CA PRO A 99 0.10 19.05 -4.79
C PRO A 99 0.41 18.28 -3.51
N TYR A 100 -0.32 18.55 -2.42
CA TYR A 100 -0.13 17.84 -1.15
C TYR A 100 -0.28 16.31 -1.27
N GLY A 101 -1.15 15.83 -2.16
CA GLY A 101 -1.27 14.40 -2.42
C GLY A 101 0.01 13.75 -2.95
N VAL A 102 0.82 14.48 -3.72
CA VAL A 102 2.13 14.00 -4.18
C VAL A 102 3.12 13.91 -3.01
N TYR A 103 3.12 14.91 -2.12
CA TYR A 103 3.90 14.88 -0.87
C TYR A 103 3.51 13.68 0.01
N ASP A 104 2.21 13.37 0.13
CA ASP A 104 1.73 12.25 0.94
C ASP A 104 2.15 10.89 0.34
N ILE A 105 2.08 10.75 -1.00
CA ILE A 105 2.60 9.55 -1.68
C ILE A 105 4.10 9.36 -1.40
N LEU A 106 4.90 10.42 -1.52
CA LEU A 106 6.34 10.35 -1.24
C LEU A 106 6.62 9.99 0.22
N ARG A 107 5.85 10.56 1.15
CA ARG A 107 5.97 10.27 2.59
C ARG A 107 5.70 8.81 2.90
N ASN A 108 4.72 8.21 2.23
CA ASN A 108 4.30 6.83 2.45
C ASN A 108 5.11 5.82 1.61
N ALA A 109 5.95 6.27 0.69
CA ALA A 109 6.83 5.41 -0.11
C ALA A 109 8.00 4.87 0.72
N ILE A 110 7.80 3.69 1.32
CA ILE A 110 8.79 3.00 2.17
C ILE A 110 9.33 1.78 1.42
N GLN A 111 10.66 1.60 1.47
CA GLN A 111 11.36 0.44 0.95
C GLN A 111 11.84 -0.46 2.09
N LYS A 112 11.66 -1.78 1.93
CA LYS A 112 12.37 -2.76 2.74
C LYS A 112 13.78 -2.95 2.17
N ARG A 113 14.80 -2.62 2.96
CA ARG A 113 16.20 -2.94 2.65
C ARG A 113 16.64 -4.06 3.58
N TYR A 114 17.22 -5.10 2.99
CA TYR A 114 17.80 -6.23 3.72
C TYR A 114 19.31 -6.02 3.84
N LYS A 115 19.84 -6.11 5.07
CA LYS A 115 21.29 -6.08 5.30
C LYS A 115 21.69 -7.36 6.02
N THR A 116 22.70 -8.04 5.48
CA THR A 116 23.34 -9.15 6.19
C THR A 116 24.24 -8.56 7.26
N VAL A 117 23.90 -8.79 8.52
CA VAL A 117 24.69 -8.34 9.66
C VAL A 117 25.23 -9.58 10.36
N LYS A 118 26.52 -9.58 10.67
CA LYS A 118 27.13 -10.65 11.45
C LYS A 118 26.71 -10.46 12.91
N ASP A 119 26.00 -11.44 13.44
CA ASP A 119 25.55 -11.40 14.83
C ASP A 119 26.74 -11.59 15.76
N PRO A 120 27.02 -10.64 16.69
CA PRO A 120 28.20 -10.72 17.55
C PRO A 120 28.21 -11.93 18.49
N VAL A 121 27.05 -12.54 18.78
CA VAL A 121 26.95 -13.67 19.71
C VAL A 121 27.10 -15.01 19.00
N THR A 122 26.39 -15.21 17.90
CA THR A 122 26.37 -16.50 17.17
C THR A 122 27.40 -16.58 16.04
N GLN A 123 28.08 -15.46 15.72
CA GLN A 123 28.97 -15.28 14.57
C GLN A 123 28.37 -15.65 13.21
N GLN A 124 27.06 -15.90 13.15
CA GLN A 124 26.34 -16.22 11.93
C GLN A 124 25.85 -14.95 11.23
N ASN A 125 25.67 -15.07 9.92
CA ASN A 125 25.13 -14.01 9.09
C ASN A 125 23.61 -14.00 9.23
N ILE A 126 23.05 -12.98 9.87
CA ILE A 126 21.61 -12.80 10.01
C ILE A 126 21.14 -11.74 9.02
N LEU A 127 20.06 -12.03 8.30
CA LEU A 127 19.37 -11.05 7.47
C LEU A 127 18.56 -10.11 8.38
N LYS A 128 18.98 -8.85 8.46
CA LYS A 128 18.24 -7.80 9.17
C LYS A 128 17.39 -7.00 8.18
N GLU A 129 16.07 -7.01 8.36
CA GLU A 129 15.15 -6.13 7.63
C GLU A 129 15.18 -4.72 8.25
N SER A 130 15.31 -3.70 7.41
CA SER A 130 15.13 -2.31 7.78
C SER A 130 14.15 -1.63 6.83
N LYS A 131 13.19 -0.88 7.38
CA LYS A 131 12.27 -0.04 6.62
C LYS A 131 12.90 1.33 6.47
N VAL A 132 13.27 1.68 5.25
CA VAL A 132 13.89 2.97 4.91
C VAL A 132 12.97 3.68 3.94
N GLN A 133 12.92 5.01 4.00
CA GLN A 133 12.19 5.77 3.00
C GLN A 133 12.76 5.46 1.61
N ARG A 134 11.88 5.21 0.63
CA ARG A 134 12.31 4.86 -0.73
C ARG A 134 13.14 6.02 -1.28
N TRP A 135 12.55 7.22 -1.32
CA TRP A 135 13.21 8.46 -1.75
C TRP A 135 13.36 9.44 -0.58
N PRO A 136 14.58 9.84 -0.20
CA PRO A 136 14.79 10.87 0.81
C PRO A 136 14.37 12.23 0.27
N PHE A 137 13.55 12.98 1.01
CA PHE A 137 13.12 14.32 0.62
C PHE A 137 12.86 15.21 1.83
N GLU A 138 12.86 16.52 1.59
CA GLU A 138 12.56 17.54 2.60
C GLU A 138 11.44 18.48 2.11
N PRO A 139 10.39 18.70 2.91
CA PRO A 139 9.42 19.75 2.65
C PRO A 139 10.00 21.11 3.03
N ILE A 140 10.03 22.05 2.09
CA ILE A 140 10.56 23.40 2.30
C ILE A 140 9.45 24.35 2.74
N ALA A 141 8.32 24.33 2.05
CA ALA A 141 7.19 25.23 2.33
C ALA A 141 5.85 24.57 2.06
N PHE A 142 4.86 24.89 2.89
CA PHE A 142 3.47 24.50 2.71
C PHE A 142 2.67 25.73 2.24
N ILE A 143 1.97 25.60 1.12
CA ILE A 143 1.20 26.67 0.46
C ILE A 143 -0.28 26.29 0.55
N ASP A 144 -1.09 27.19 1.10
CA ASP A 144 -2.55 27.05 1.20
C ASP A 144 -3.25 27.53 -0.08
#